data_AF-A0A1X2HQC2-F1
#
_entry.id   AF-A0A1X2HQC2-F1
#
_cell.length_a   1.000
_cell.length_b   1.000
_cell.length_c   1.000
_cell.angle_alpha   90.00
_cell.angle_beta   90.00
_cell.angle_gamma   90.00
#
_symmetry.space_group_name_H-M   'P 1'
#
loop_
_entity.id
_entity.type
_entity.pdbx_description
1 polymer ?
#
loop_
_entity_poly.entity_id
_entity_poly.type
_entity_poly.pdbx_seq_one_letter_code
_entity_poly.pdbx_strand_id
1 'polypeptide(L)'
;MSQSTQQKKEVGEAPSWVDKQAETPYPIWAFSALSLATIPLAVKKLPGMPSMMQSVAFGAIFAGAGYVTNVGDADNGAGIATAWCLSWAFLNARRAVMSFKPVPMAMVAMAALDTAIYGKKTLKVNGYI
;
A
#
# COMPACT_ATOMS: atom_id res chain seq x y z
N MET A 1 -25.52 -8.06 -25.73
CA MET A 1 -24.44 -9.06 -25.95
C MET A 1 -23.14 -8.54 -25.31
N SER A 2 -23.06 -8.46 -23.96
CA SER A 2 -21.83 -8.05 -23.25
C SER A 2 -21.83 -8.36 -21.75
N GLN A 3 -22.67 -9.29 -21.28
CA GLN A 3 -22.63 -9.82 -19.91
C GLN A 3 -22.24 -11.30 -19.87
N SER A 4 -22.51 -12.04 -20.95
CA SER A 4 -22.18 -13.46 -21.09
C SER A 4 -20.68 -13.76 -21.25
N THR A 5 -19.86 -12.76 -21.60
CA THR A 5 -18.41 -12.95 -21.77
C THR A 5 -17.65 -12.82 -20.46
N GLN A 6 -18.12 -11.99 -19.51
CA GLN A 6 -17.45 -11.82 -18.21
C GLN A 6 -17.81 -12.92 -17.21
N GLN A 7 -19.04 -13.44 -17.27
CA GLN A 7 -19.47 -14.53 -16.39
C GLN A 7 -18.76 -15.88 -16.68
N LYS A 8 -18.13 -16.03 -17.86
CA LYS A 8 -17.48 -17.29 -18.27
C LYS A 8 -16.04 -17.45 -17.79
N LYS A 9 -15.45 -16.46 -17.12
CA LYS A 9 -14.07 -16.53 -16.57
C LYS A 9 -14.01 -16.89 -15.07
N GLU A 10 -15.15 -17.14 -14.42
CA GLU A 10 -15.21 -17.46 -12.98
C GLU A 10 -15.24 -18.96 -12.66
N VAL A 11 -14.82 -19.83 -13.59
CA VAL A 11 -14.64 -21.26 -13.30
C VAL A 11 -13.15 -21.58 -13.34
N GLY A 12 -12.47 -21.60 -12.18
CA GLY A 12 -11.27 -22.44 -12.06
C GLY A 12 -10.13 -22.11 -11.10
N GLU A 13 -10.05 -20.93 -10.45
CA GLU A 13 -8.93 -20.65 -9.53
C GLU A 13 -9.40 -20.03 -8.23
N ALA A 14 -9.04 -20.66 -7.10
CA ALA A 14 -9.28 -20.10 -5.78
C ALA A 14 -8.52 -18.76 -5.65
N PRO A 15 -9.09 -17.75 -4.96
CA PRO A 15 -8.44 -16.47 -4.80
C PRO A 15 -7.06 -16.67 -4.16
N SER A 16 -6.03 -16.15 -4.82
CA SER A 16 -4.65 -16.25 -4.33
C SER A 16 -4.53 -15.58 -2.97
N TRP A 17 -3.50 -15.93 -2.20
CA TRP A 17 -3.26 -15.28 -0.92
C TRP A 17 -3.18 -13.74 -1.06
N VAL A 18 -2.59 -13.25 -2.15
CA VAL A 18 -2.51 -11.82 -2.47
C VAL A 18 -3.90 -11.22 -2.68
N ASP A 19 -4.78 -11.91 -3.41
CA ASP A 19 -6.16 -11.43 -3.63
C ASP A 19 -6.91 -11.34 -2.29
N LYS A 20 -6.73 -12.32 -1.39
CA LYS A 20 -7.34 -12.28 -0.06
C LYS A 20 -6.81 -11.13 0.79
N GLN A 21 -5.51 -10.84 0.76
CA GLN A 21 -4.93 -9.73 1.52
C GLN A 21 -5.43 -8.37 1.02
N ALA A 22 -5.63 -8.21 -0.28
CA ALA A 22 -6.11 -6.97 -0.88
C ALA A 22 -7.55 -6.60 -0.48
N GLU A 23 -8.34 -7.56 0.01
CA GLU A 23 -9.66 -7.32 0.60
C GLU A 23 -9.60 -6.86 2.07
N THR A 24 -8.44 -6.93 2.70
CA THR A 24 -8.29 -6.62 4.13
C THR A 24 -7.59 -5.28 4.36
N PRO A 25 -7.93 -4.56 5.45
CA PRO A 25 -7.28 -3.29 5.77
C PRO A 25 -5.91 -3.46 6.46
N TYR A 26 -5.57 -4.68 6.89
CA TYR A 26 -4.43 -4.90 7.78
C TYR A 26 -3.06 -4.58 7.17
N PRO A 27 -2.74 -4.95 5.91
CA PRO A 27 -1.45 -4.60 5.31
C PRO A 27 -1.22 -3.07 5.30
N ILE A 28 -2.18 -2.30 4.78
CA ILE A 28 -2.03 -0.85 4.70
C ILE A 28 -2.09 -0.16 6.07
N TRP A 29 -2.85 -0.69 7.04
CA TRP A 29 -2.81 -0.20 8.42
C TRP A 29 -1.48 -0.50 9.12
N ALA A 30 -0.85 -1.64 8.83
CA ALA A 30 0.49 -1.91 9.33
C ALA A 30 1.50 -0.90 8.76
N PHE A 31 1.38 -0.50 7.49
CA PHE A 31 2.26 0.53 6.93
C PHE A 31 1.94 1.93 7.46
N SER A 32 0.67 2.22 7.77
CA SER A 32 0.25 3.42 8.51
C SER A 32 0.94 3.48 9.88
N ALA A 33 0.83 2.40 10.66
CA ALA A 33 1.43 2.30 11.99
C ALA A 33 2.95 2.45 11.92
N LEU A 34 3.61 1.79 10.96
CA LEU A 34 5.04 1.94 10.72
C LEU A 34 5.40 3.39 10.40
N SER A 35 4.66 4.05 9.50
CA SER A 35 4.89 5.45 9.14
C SER A 35 4.80 6.36 10.37
N LEU A 36 3.78 6.20 11.21
CA LEU A 36 3.66 6.98 12.45
C LEU A 36 4.75 6.64 13.47
N ALA A 37 5.14 5.36 13.60
CA ALA A 37 6.21 4.93 14.48
C ALA A 37 7.59 5.53 14.10
N THR A 38 7.75 5.99 12.85
CA THR A 38 8.98 6.67 12.43
C THR A 38 9.09 8.14 12.85
N ILE A 39 8.04 8.76 13.39
CA ILE A 39 8.04 10.18 13.77
C ILE A 39 9.24 10.55 14.68
N PRO A 40 9.56 9.84 15.77
CA PRO A 40 10.71 10.19 16.60
C PRO A 40 12.05 10.13 15.84
N LEU A 41 12.19 9.19 14.91
CA LEU A 41 13.38 9.03 14.07
C LEU A 41 13.47 10.12 12.99
N ALA A 42 12.32 10.54 12.47
CA ALA A 42 12.20 11.65 11.51
C ALA A 42 12.52 13.00 12.15
N VAL A 43 12.07 13.25 13.39
CA VAL A 43 12.43 14.45 14.18
C VAL A 43 13.94 14.52 14.41
N LYS A 44 14.58 13.37 14.70
CA LYS A 44 16.04 13.25 14.80
C LYS A 44 16.78 13.33 13.46
N LYS A 45 16.06 13.46 12.34
CA LYS A 45 16.60 13.54 10.97
C LYS A 45 17.58 12.41 10.63
N LEU A 46 17.27 11.18 11.07
CA LEU A 46 18.14 10.05 10.77
C LEU A 46 18.25 9.80 9.25
N PRO A 47 19.42 9.38 8.75
CA PRO A 47 19.64 9.17 7.32
C PRO A 47 18.64 8.19 6.69
N GLY A 48 18.04 8.59 5.58
CA GLY A 48 17.08 7.79 4.81
C GLY A 48 15.64 7.79 5.36
N MET A 49 15.38 8.42 6.50
CA MET A 49 14.01 8.56 7.01
C MET A 49 13.20 9.57 6.18
N PRO A 50 11.88 9.37 6.04
CA PRO A 50 10.98 10.42 5.60
C PRO A 50 10.99 11.61 6.58
N SER A 51 10.56 12.79 6.12
CA SER A 51 10.37 13.93 7.04
C SER A 51 9.25 13.63 8.05
N MET A 52 9.22 14.37 9.16
CA MET A 52 8.13 14.24 10.15
C MET A 52 6.76 14.46 9.50
N MET A 53 6.64 15.51 8.68
CA MET A 53 5.38 15.83 7.99
C MET A 53 4.97 14.72 7.02
N GLN A 54 5.92 14.13 6.29
CA GLN A 54 5.65 12.97 5.44
C GLN A 54 5.19 11.77 6.26
N SER A 55 5.86 11.49 7.38
CA SER A 55 5.52 10.36 8.27
C SER A 55 4.08 10.46 8.79
N VAL A 56 3.66 11.66 9.19
CA VAL A 56 2.29 11.95 9.62
C VAL A 56 1.31 11.87 8.45
N ALA A 57 1.60 12.54 7.33
CA ALA A 57 0.70 12.61 6.18
C ALA A 57 0.46 11.22 5.57
N PHE A 58 1.53 10.47 5.29
CA PHE A 58 1.41 9.11 4.78
C PHE A 58 0.77 8.17 5.80
N GLY A 59 1.10 8.31 7.09
CA GLY A 59 0.43 7.57 8.16
C GLY A 59 -1.09 7.77 8.12
N ALA A 60 -1.55 9.02 8.04
CA ALA A 60 -2.98 9.35 7.97
C ALA A 60 -3.63 8.86 6.66
N ILE A 61 -2.97 9.02 5.52
CA ILE A 61 -3.47 8.55 4.23
C ILE A 61 -3.63 7.02 4.21
N PHE A 62 -2.64 6.28 4.71
CA PHE A 62 -2.68 4.82 4.79
C PHE A 62 -3.75 4.34 5.78
N ALA A 63 -3.95 5.05 6.89
CA ALA A 63 -5.06 4.79 7.82
C ALA A 63 -6.41 4.98 7.12
N GLY A 64 -6.56 6.06 6.35
CA GLY A 64 -7.74 6.36 5.55
C GLY A 64 -8.02 5.30 4.47
N ALA A 65 -6.98 4.86 3.75
CA ALA A 65 -7.09 3.79 2.76
C ALA A 65 -7.62 2.49 3.41
N GLY A 66 -7.05 2.10 4.55
CA GLY A 66 -7.53 0.94 5.29
C GLY A 66 -8.94 1.14 5.85
N TYR A 67 -9.33 2.36 6.25
CA TYR A 67 -10.71 2.65 6.66
C TYR A 67 -11.70 2.44 5.50
N VAL A 68 -11.38 2.94 4.29
CA VAL A 68 -12.20 2.75 3.08
C VAL A 68 -12.36 1.25 2.78
N THR A 69 -11.29 0.47 2.86
CA THR A 69 -11.36 -1.00 2.74
C THR A 69 -12.25 -1.62 3.84
N ASN A 70 -12.10 -1.18 5.09
CA ASN A 70 -12.82 -1.73 6.24
C ASN A 70 -14.34 -1.47 6.20
N VAL A 71 -14.80 -0.37 5.58
CA VAL A 71 -16.24 -0.10 5.40
C VAL A 71 -16.85 -0.82 4.20
N GLY A 72 -16.09 -1.73 3.57
CA GLY A 72 -16.57 -2.60 2.48
C GLY A 72 -16.20 -2.12 1.07
N ASP A 73 -15.45 -1.02 0.95
CA ASP A 73 -15.03 -0.47 -0.35
C ASP A 73 -13.56 -0.80 -0.62
N ALA A 74 -13.27 -2.09 -0.76
CA ALA A 74 -11.91 -2.59 -0.96
C ALA A 74 -11.31 -2.13 -2.30
N ASP A 75 -12.12 -1.87 -3.32
CA ASP A 75 -11.66 -1.44 -4.64
C ASP A 75 -11.08 -0.02 -4.60
N ASN A 76 -11.81 0.94 -4.02
CA ASN A 76 -11.30 2.30 -3.84
C ASN A 76 -10.15 2.33 -2.82
N GLY A 77 -10.26 1.56 -1.73
CA GLY A 77 -9.18 1.44 -0.73
C GLY A 77 -7.87 0.95 -1.36
N ALA A 78 -7.93 -0.06 -2.23
CA ALA A 78 -6.77 -0.56 -2.97
C ALA A 78 -6.17 0.49 -3.92
N GLY A 79 -7.02 1.25 -4.63
CA GLY A 79 -6.57 2.35 -5.49
C GLY A 79 -5.80 3.44 -4.72
N ILE A 80 -6.35 3.88 -3.59
CA ILE A 80 -5.69 4.85 -2.70
C ILE A 80 -4.38 4.28 -2.17
N ALA A 81 -4.39 3.06 -1.62
CA ALA A 81 -3.21 2.40 -1.08
C ALA A 81 -2.09 2.31 -2.13
N THR A 82 -2.40 1.85 -3.33
CA THR A 82 -1.44 1.71 -4.44
C THR A 82 -0.83 3.06 -4.83
N ALA A 83 -1.67 4.06 -5.08
CA ALA A 83 -1.20 5.39 -5.51
C ALA A 83 -0.26 6.03 -4.48
N TRP A 84 -0.60 5.91 -3.19
CA TRP A 84 0.18 6.52 -2.13
C TRP A 84 1.41 5.69 -1.71
N CYS A 85 1.41 4.37 -1.86
CA CYS A 85 2.63 3.57 -1.71
C CYS A 85 3.66 3.92 -2.78
N LEU A 86 3.22 4.06 -4.03
CA LEU A 86 4.08 4.52 -5.14
C LEU A 86 4.60 5.95 -4.91
N SER A 87 3.74 6.85 -4.43
CA SER A 87 4.13 8.22 -4.08
C SER A 87 5.15 8.25 -2.94
N TRP A 88 4.96 7.41 -1.91
CA TRP A 88 5.92 7.27 -0.82
C TRP A 88 7.28 6.78 -1.34
N ALA A 89 7.27 5.75 -2.20
CA ALA A 89 8.47 5.18 -2.79
C ALA A 89 9.21 6.20 -3.66
N PHE A 90 8.49 6.93 -4.53
CA PHE A 90 9.07 7.98 -5.36
C PHE A 90 9.80 9.05 -4.53
N LEU A 91 9.20 9.47 -3.42
CA LEU A 91 9.77 10.54 -2.57
C LEU A 91 10.88 10.06 -1.63
N ASN A 92 10.87 8.79 -1.21
CA ASN A 92 11.69 8.33 -0.08
C ASN A 92 12.59 7.12 -0.39
N ALA A 93 12.21 6.24 -1.33
CA ALA A 93 12.87 4.95 -1.50
C ALA A 93 14.36 5.09 -1.85
N ARG A 94 14.73 6.01 -2.75
CA ARG A 94 16.15 6.23 -3.10
C ARG A 94 17.00 6.56 -1.87
N ARG A 95 16.53 7.50 -1.03
CA ARG A 95 17.23 7.92 0.19
C ARG A 95 17.26 6.80 1.24
N ALA A 96 16.17 6.05 1.36
CA ALA A 96 16.04 4.92 2.27
C ALA A 96 16.99 3.77 1.89
N VAL A 97 17.05 3.41 0.60
CA VAL A 97 17.95 2.36 0.08
C VAL A 97 19.41 2.79 0.21
N MET A 98 19.75 4.02 -0.16
CA MET A 98 21.13 4.52 -0.07
C MET A 98 21.64 4.65 1.37
N SER A 99 20.76 4.74 2.38
CA SER A 99 21.21 4.82 3.77
C SER A 99 21.60 3.47 4.37
N PHE A 100 21.17 2.36 3.76
CA PHE A 100 21.36 0.99 4.26
C PHE A 100 20.97 0.80 5.74
N LYS A 101 20.04 1.62 6.23
CA LYS A 101 19.56 1.54 7.62
C LYS A 101 18.34 0.60 7.68
N PRO A 102 18.18 -0.18 8.76
CA PRO A 102 17.14 -1.20 8.85
C PRO A 102 15.72 -0.62 8.77
N VAL A 103 15.46 0.51 9.44
CA VAL A 103 14.11 1.11 9.47
C VAL A 103 13.68 1.67 8.11
N PRO A 104 14.45 2.53 7.42
CA PRO A 104 14.12 2.95 6.06
C PRO A 104 13.96 1.79 5.08
N MET A 105 14.81 0.76 5.19
CA MET A 105 14.68 -0.45 4.35
C MET A 105 13.39 -1.21 4.62
N ALA A 106 12.98 -1.33 5.88
CA ALA A 106 11.68 -1.93 6.23
C ALA A 106 10.51 -1.13 5.64
N MET A 107 10.57 0.20 5.63
CA MET A 107 9.55 1.02 4.98
C MET A 107 9.49 0.81 3.46
N VAL A 108 10.65 0.68 2.79
CA VAL A 108 10.71 0.37 1.36
C VAL A 108 10.11 -1.01 1.07
N ALA A 109 10.46 -2.01 1.88
CA ALA A 109 9.91 -3.35 1.76
C ALA A 109 8.38 -3.36 1.95
N MET A 110 7.88 -2.62 2.95
CA MET A 110 6.44 -2.50 3.20
C MET A 110 5.72 -1.80 2.06
N ALA A 111 6.26 -0.69 1.55
CA ALA A 111 5.69 0.01 0.39
C ALA A 111 5.63 -0.89 -0.85
N ALA A 112 6.68 -1.67 -1.10
CA ALA A 112 6.72 -2.61 -2.22
C ALA A 112 5.72 -3.76 -2.03
N LEU A 113 5.61 -4.30 -0.81
CA LEU A 113 4.66 -5.35 -0.47
C LEU A 113 3.21 -4.88 -0.66
N ASP A 114 2.85 -3.73 -0.09
CA ASP A 114 1.50 -3.16 -0.22
C ASP A 114 1.18 -2.79 -1.67
N THR A 115 2.16 -2.27 -2.41
CA THR A 115 1.99 -2.03 -3.87
C THR A 115 1.70 -3.33 -4.61
N ALA A 116 2.36 -4.44 -4.26
CA ALA A 116 2.10 -5.74 -4.88
C ALA A 116 0.72 -6.30 -4.50
N ILE A 117 0.30 -6.14 -3.25
CA ILE A 117 -0.99 -6.60 -2.75
C ILE A 117 -2.13 -5.80 -3.39
N TYR A 118 -2.16 -4.49 -3.15
CA TYR A 118 -3.26 -3.64 -3.58
C TYR A 118 -3.18 -3.31 -5.07
N GLY A 119 -1.99 -3.18 -5.64
CA GLY A 119 -1.80 -2.82 -7.05
C GLY A 119 -2.35 -3.88 -8.00
N LYS A 120 -2.23 -5.17 -7.66
CA LYS A 120 -2.86 -6.25 -8.44
C LYS A 120 -4.38 -6.06 -8.50
N LYS A 121 -5.02 -5.74 -7.38
CA LYS A 121 -6.46 -5.50 -7.31
C LYS A 121 -6.84 -4.23 -8.08
N THR A 122 -6.11 -3.12 -7.91
CA THR A 122 -6.32 -1.88 -8.67
C THR A 122 -6.23 -2.11 -10.18
N LEU A 123 -5.27 -2.91 -10.65
CA LEU A 123 -5.15 -3.20 -12.07
C LEU A 123 -6.32 -4.03 -12.62
N LYS A 124 -6.79 -5.03 -11.84
CA LYS A 124 -7.97 -5.84 -12.18
C LYS A 124 -9.25 -5.02 -12.25
N VAL A 125 -9.51 -4.19 -11.24
CA VAL A 125 -10.71 -3.33 -11.16
C VAL A 125 -10.78 -2.38 -12.36
N ASN A 126 -9.63 -1.88 -12.82
CA ASN A 126 -9.54 -0.99 -13.97
C ASN A 126 -9.47 -1.71 -15.32
N GLY A 127 -9.52 -3.05 -15.35
CA GLY A 127 -9.54 -3.85 -16.58
C GLY A 127 -8.20 -3.93 -17.32
N TYR A 128 -7.08 -3.66 -16.64
CA TYR A 128 -5.74 -3.79 -17.23
C TYR A 128 -5.22 -5.23 -17.26
N ILE A 129 -5.67 -6.08 -16.33
CA ILE A 129 -5.33 -7.51 -16.22
C ILE A 129 -6.55 -8.36 -15.84
#